data_AF-A0AAU5RAW2-F1
#
_entry.id   AF-A0AAU5RAW2-F1
#
_cell.length_a   1.000
_cell.length_b   1.000
_cell.length_c   1.000
_cell.angle_alpha   90.00
_cell.angle_beta   90.00
_cell.angle_gamma   90.00
#
_symmetry.space_group_name_H-M   'P 1'
#
loop_
_entity.id
_entity.type
_entity.pdbx_description
1 polymer ?
#
loop_
_entity_poly.entity_id
_entity_poly.type
_entity_poly.pdbx_seq_one_letter_code
_entity_poly.pdbx_strand_id
1 'polypeptide(L)'
;MKPPDSGREFPALGWSTVFVAVFLLAWFVFRPFDTLWMFVGIGSALALLKVLRRLVSRHPTSRIDRWCRTNATPVLFLAHLRRGGNRSWLHDAQWRAVRRAGMFAIVCTIAVCFMGWDAWKENQALNHLRSRGQEVTATVVAVTGWSDANEALHVDVRFETQSGPAHTNVDLEGDSVGSKPGDRLTVVYDPVRPATVRLPSQLDGRGIDGLVTGMVVFMLLALFVLALAIRNQLRAGRR
;
A
#
# COMPACT_ATOMS: atom_id res chain seq x y z
N MET A 1 17.19 13.50 -59.47
CA MET A 1 17.65 12.68 -58.33
C MET A 1 16.61 12.75 -57.24
N LYS A 2 16.01 11.62 -56.88
CA LYS A 2 14.95 11.51 -55.87
C LYS A 2 15.61 10.99 -54.58
N PRO A 3 15.48 11.65 -53.42
CA PRO A 3 16.12 11.17 -52.20
C PRO A 3 15.45 9.86 -51.73
N PRO A 4 16.22 8.93 -51.12
CA PRO A 4 15.72 7.63 -50.68
C PRO A 4 14.80 7.79 -49.47
N ASP A 5 13.69 7.05 -49.50
CA ASP A 5 12.70 6.96 -48.42
C ASP A 5 13.36 6.53 -47.10
N SER A 6 13.21 7.38 -46.09
CA SER A 6 13.70 7.19 -44.73
C SER A 6 12.96 6.04 -44.04
N GLY A 7 13.77 5.18 -43.42
CA GLY A 7 13.47 4.10 -42.50
C GLY A 7 12.07 4.04 -41.89
N ARG A 8 11.50 2.83 -41.93
CA ARG A 8 10.38 2.43 -41.07
C ARG A 8 10.80 2.60 -39.60
N GLU A 9 10.36 3.69 -39.00
CA GLU A 9 10.40 3.87 -37.54
C GLU A 9 9.43 2.86 -36.94
N PHE A 10 9.96 1.88 -36.21
CA PHE A 10 9.14 1.05 -35.35
C PHE A 10 8.46 1.95 -34.31
N PRO A 11 7.13 1.87 -34.11
CA PRO A 11 6.46 2.70 -33.13
C PRO A 11 7.06 2.39 -31.76
N ALA A 12 7.68 3.40 -31.14
CA ALA A 12 8.24 3.32 -29.80
C ALA A 12 7.17 2.75 -28.87
N LEU A 13 7.44 1.56 -28.32
CA LEU A 13 6.52 0.86 -27.43
C LEU A 13 6.22 1.79 -26.25
N GLY A 14 5.05 2.43 -26.30
CA GLY A 14 4.71 3.50 -25.38
C GLY A 14 4.63 2.96 -23.96
N TRP A 15 5.01 3.78 -22.98
CA TRP A 15 4.86 3.49 -21.56
C TRP A 15 3.44 3.04 -21.16
N SER A 16 2.43 3.39 -21.96
CA SER A 16 1.05 2.89 -21.85
C SER A 16 0.93 1.38 -21.99
N THR A 17 1.71 0.76 -22.88
CA THR A 17 1.70 -0.69 -23.14
C THR A 17 2.31 -1.47 -21.97
N VAL A 18 3.39 -0.93 -21.38
CA VAL A 18 3.98 -1.46 -20.14
C VAL A 18 2.99 -1.34 -18.98
N PHE A 19 2.25 -0.22 -18.91
CA PHE A 19 1.24 -0.01 -17.88
C PHE A 19 0.04 -0.96 -18.01
N VAL A 20 -0.44 -1.18 -19.23
CA VAL A 20 -1.51 -2.16 -19.51
C VAL A 20 -1.02 -3.57 -19.20
N ALA A 21 0.23 -3.90 -19.52
CA ALA A 21 0.82 -5.20 -19.18
C ALA A 21 0.94 -5.39 -17.67
N VAL A 22 1.46 -4.41 -16.92
CA VAL A 22 1.57 -4.47 -15.45
C VAL A 22 0.19 -4.51 -14.78
N PHE A 23 -0.77 -3.72 -15.26
CA PHE A 23 -2.13 -3.73 -14.76
C PHE A 23 -2.84 -5.05 -15.06
N LEU A 24 -2.67 -5.61 -16.27
CA LEU A 24 -3.24 -6.91 -16.62
C LEU A 24 -2.55 -8.06 -15.87
N LEU A 25 -1.24 -7.96 -15.59
CA LEU A 25 -0.51 -8.92 -14.76
C LEU A 25 -1.02 -8.86 -13.31
N ALA A 26 -1.16 -7.65 -12.75
CA ALA A 26 -1.77 -7.40 -11.45
C ALA A 26 -3.28 -7.70 -11.41
N TRP A 27 -3.95 -7.82 -12.56
CA TRP A 27 -5.34 -8.27 -12.64
C TRP A 27 -5.42 -9.81 -12.73
N PHE A 28 -4.55 -10.43 -13.52
CA PHE A 28 -4.52 -11.88 -13.72
C PHE A 28 -4.00 -12.65 -12.49
N VAL A 29 -2.98 -12.12 -11.80
CA VAL A 29 -2.46 -12.70 -10.55
C VAL A 29 -3.51 -12.66 -9.43
N PHE A 30 -4.50 -11.77 -9.52
CA PHE A 30 -5.41 -11.46 -8.41
C PHE A 30 -6.91 -11.74 -8.70
N ARG A 31 -7.24 -12.58 -9.71
CA ARG A 31 -8.60 -13.10 -9.95
C ARG A 31 -9.24 -13.67 -8.66
N PRO A 32 -10.51 -13.35 -8.31
CA PRO A 32 -11.20 -12.07 -8.26
C PRO A 32 -11.51 -11.66 -6.79
N PHE A 33 -11.20 -10.42 -6.38
CA PHE A 33 -11.69 -9.85 -5.12
C PHE A 33 -12.92 -8.98 -5.38
N ASP A 34 -13.98 -9.22 -4.58
CA ASP A 34 -15.31 -8.66 -4.74
C ASP A 34 -15.32 -7.13 -4.93
N THR A 35 -16.08 -6.72 -5.92
CA THR A 35 -16.20 -5.39 -6.53
C THR A 35 -16.49 -4.24 -5.55
N LEU A 36 -16.84 -4.54 -4.30
CA LEU A 36 -17.21 -3.57 -3.26
C LEU A 36 -16.03 -2.74 -2.74
N TRP A 37 -14.81 -3.26 -2.71
CA TRP A 37 -13.66 -2.54 -2.11
C TRP A 37 -13.07 -1.44 -3.00
N MET A 38 -13.23 -1.53 -4.32
CA MET A 38 -12.94 -0.40 -5.21
C MET A 38 -13.81 0.82 -4.88
N PHE A 39 -15.08 0.61 -4.51
CA PHE A 39 -15.97 1.71 -4.13
C PHE A 39 -15.59 2.32 -2.77
N VAL A 40 -15.03 1.53 -1.84
CA VAL A 40 -14.52 2.04 -0.56
C VAL A 40 -13.28 2.93 -0.78
N GLY A 41 -12.36 2.53 -1.67
CA GLY A 41 -11.20 3.33 -2.04
C GLY A 41 -11.58 4.64 -2.75
N ILE A 42 -12.56 4.59 -3.66
CA ILE A 42 -13.09 5.80 -4.32
C ILE A 42 -13.84 6.69 -3.31
N GLY A 43 -14.63 6.10 -2.42
CA GLY A 43 -15.38 6.80 -1.39
C GLY A 43 -14.49 7.53 -0.38
N SER A 44 -13.40 6.90 0.07
CA SER A 44 -12.45 7.49 1.00
C SER A 44 -11.66 8.64 0.37
N ALA A 45 -11.26 8.53 -0.91
CA ALA A 45 -10.64 9.62 -1.66
C ALA A 45 -11.58 10.84 -1.79
N LEU A 46 -12.86 10.61 -2.05
CA LEU A 46 -13.87 11.68 -2.13
C LEU A 46 -14.15 12.32 -0.75
N ALA A 47 -14.12 11.54 0.32
CA ALA A 47 -14.27 12.05 1.69
C ALA A 47 -13.09 12.93 2.12
N LEU A 48 -11.85 12.51 1.81
CA LEU A 48 -10.64 13.29 2.06
C LEU A 48 -10.68 14.64 1.33
N LEU A 49 -11.15 14.64 0.08
CA LEU A 49 -11.35 15.85 -0.72
C LEU A 49 -12.37 16.81 -0.08
N LYS A 50 -13.45 16.30 0.53
CA LYS A 50 -14.43 17.10 1.29
C LYS A 50 -13.85 17.71 2.56
N VAL A 51 -13.02 16.97 3.30
CA VAL A 51 -12.38 17.47 4.53
C VAL A 51 -11.35 18.55 4.21
N LEU A 52 -10.50 18.33 3.21
CA LEU A 52 -9.58 19.35 2.69
C LEU A 52 -10.32 20.62 2.26
N ARG A 53 -11.46 20.47 1.57
CA ARG A 53 -12.31 21.60 1.19
C ARG A 53 -12.86 22.35 2.42
N ARG A 54 -13.29 21.64 3.48
CA ARG A 54 -13.76 22.26 4.72
C ARG A 54 -12.64 22.99 5.47
N LEU A 55 -11.44 22.42 5.49
CA LEU A 55 -10.27 23.02 6.15
C LEU A 55 -9.84 24.32 5.44
N VAL A 56 -9.83 24.31 4.10
CA VAL A 56 -9.57 25.50 3.29
C VAL A 56 -10.67 26.56 3.49
N SER A 57 -11.94 26.16 3.70
CA SER A 57 -13.03 27.11 3.96
C SER A 57 -13.03 27.73 5.37
N ARG A 58 -12.28 27.16 6.34
CA ARG A 58 -12.27 27.63 7.74
C ARG A 58 -11.19 28.67 8.04
N HIS A 59 -10.21 28.86 7.15
CA HIS A 59 -9.21 29.92 7.27
C HIS A 59 -9.40 30.96 6.15
N PRO A 60 -10.29 31.95 6.34
CA PRO A 60 -10.53 33.03 5.39
C PRO A 60 -9.41 34.08 5.53
N THR A 61 -8.17 33.72 5.24
CA THR A 61 -7.11 34.71 5.05
C THR A 61 -7.29 35.31 3.66
N SER A 62 -7.49 36.63 3.65
CA SER A 62 -8.11 37.48 2.63
C SER A 62 -7.47 37.54 1.23
N ARG A 63 -6.49 36.67 0.93
CA ARG A 63 -5.89 36.51 -0.41
C ARG A 63 -6.40 35.30 -1.18
N ILE A 64 -6.76 34.20 -0.51
CA ILE A 64 -7.25 32.99 -1.20
C ILE A 64 -8.72 33.16 -1.58
N ASP A 65 -9.53 33.78 -0.71
CA ASP A 65 -10.95 34.00 -0.98
C ASP A 65 -11.19 34.99 -2.13
N ARG A 66 -10.32 35.99 -2.26
CA ARG A 66 -10.32 36.91 -3.41
C ARG A 66 -9.96 36.16 -4.69
N TRP A 67 -8.94 35.29 -4.65
CA TRP A 67 -8.52 34.46 -5.80
C TRP A 67 -9.57 33.40 -6.19
N CYS A 68 -10.29 32.80 -5.25
CA CYS A 68 -11.38 31.87 -5.55
C CYS A 68 -12.61 32.56 -6.15
N ARG A 69 -12.94 33.80 -5.72
CA ARG A 69 -14.04 34.58 -6.33
C ARG A 69 -13.71 35.09 -7.73
N THR A 70 -12.47 35.48 -8.02
CA THR A 70 -12.10 35.90 -9.39
C THR A 70 -11.77 34.75 -10.33
N ASN A 71 -11.31 33.59 -9.84
CA ASN A 71 -10.79 32.53 -10.72
C ASN A 71 -11.35 31.11 -10.52
N ALA A 72 -12.28 30.84 -9.60
CA ALA A 72 -12.74 29.46 -9.42
C ALA A 72 -14.17 29.34 -8.88
N THR A 73 -15.16 29.49 -9.75
CA THR A 73 -16.40 28.71 -9.54
C THR A 73 -16.08 27.23 -9.78
N PRO A 74 -16.27 26.33 -8.80
CA PRO A 74 -16.24 24.88 -9.05
C PRO A 74 -17.31 24.45 -10.07
N VAL A 75 -18.33 25.29 -10.28
CA VAL A 75 -19.31 25.15 -11.37
C VAL A 75 -18.66 25.34 -12.75
N LEU A 76 -17.68 26.23 -12.92
CA LEU A 76 -16.92 26.33 -14.18
C LEU A 76 -15.94 25.17 -14.35
N PHE A 77 -15.34 24.65 -13.27
CA PHE A 77 -14.50 23.45 -13.34
C PHE A 77 -15.31 22.21 -13.73
N LEU A 78 -16.48 22.02 -13.12
CA LEU A 78 -17.43 20.95 -13.48
C LEU A 78 -18.10 21.19 -14.84
N ALA A 79 -18.34 22.43 -15.25
CA ALA A 79 -18.87 22.77 -16.57
C ALA A 79 -17.80 22.65 -17.68
N HIS A 80 -16.52 22.87 -17.39
CA HIS A 80 -15.42 22.57 -18.32
C HIS A 80 -15.14 21.08 -18.43
N LEU A 81 -15.33 20.30 -17.36
CA LEU A 81 -15.36 18.84 -17.47
C LEU A 81 -16.53 18.34 -18.33
N ARG A 82 -17.65 19.07 -18.37
CA ARG A 82 -18.86 18.70 -19.13
C ARG A 82 -18.90 19.23 -20.57
N ARG A 83 -18.24 20.34 -20.89
CA ARG A 83 -18.01 20.83 -22.26
C ARG A 83 -16.81 20.12 -22.89
N GLY A 84 -16.93 18.81 -23.07
CA GLY A 84 -15.99 18.00 -23.84
C GLY A 84 -16.08 18.34 -25.33
N GLY A 85 -15.25 19.29 -25.78
CA GLY A 85 -14.73 19.22 -27.14
C GLY A 85 -13.66 18.13 -27.19
N ASN A 86 -13.60 17.34 -28.26
CA ASN A 86 -12.75 16.14 -28.45
C ASN A 86 -11.21 16.31 -28.28
N ARG A 87 -10.74 17.45 -27.75
CA ARG A 87 -9.35 17.66 -27.35
C ARG A 87 -9.32 17.80 -25.84
N SER A 88 -9.13 16.69 -25.13
CA SER A 88 -9.02 16.72 -23.68
C SER A 88 -7.78 17.52 -23.30
N TRP A 89 -7.98 18.67 -22.65
CA TRP A 89 -6.97 19.51 -22.00
C TRP A 89 -5.96 18.72 -21.14
N LEU A 90 -6.38 17.55 -20.67
CA LEU A 90 -5.54 16.56 -20.01
C LEU A 90 -4.36 16.10 -20.88
N HIS A 91 -4.45 16.09 -22.21
CA HIS A 91 -3.34 15.72 -23.08
C HIS A 91 -2.31 16.83 -23.28
N ASP A 92 -2.60 18.08 -22.90
CA ASP A 92 -1.67 19.19 -23.15
C ASP A 92 -0.30 18.93 -22.50
N ALA A 93 0.73 19.34 -23.23
CA ALA A 93 2.12 19.19 -22.83
C ALA A 93 2.41 19.84 -21.47
N GLN A 94 1.70 20.92 -21.15
CA GLN A 94 1.80 21.67 -19.89
C GLN A 94 1.38 20.84 -18.68
N TRP A 95 0.39 19.94 -18.80
CA TRP A 95 -0.11 19.14 -17.67
C TRP A 95 0.64 17.80 -17.49
N ARG A 96 1.69 17.54 -18.26
CA ARG A 96 2.45 16.27 -18.18
C ARG A 96 3.04 16.02 -16.79
N ALA A 97 3.56 17.04 -16.12
CA ALA A 97 4.14 16.91 -14.78
C ALA A 97 3.08 16.55 -13.73
N VAL A 98 1.93 17.23 -13.75
CA VAL A 98 0.82 16.95 -12.83
C VAL A 98 0.24 15.56 -13.08
N ARG A 99 0.12 15.13 -14.34
CA ARG A 99 -0.31 13.76 -14.68
C ARG A 99 0.64 12.70 -14.13
N ARG A 100 1.95 12.87 -14.30
CA ARG A 100 2.95 11.94 -13.76
C ARG A 100 2.88 11.88 -12.24
N ALA A 101 2.78 13.03 -11.57
CA ALA A 101 2.62 13.09 -10.12
C ALA A 101 1.29 12.46 -9.64
N GLY A 102 0.21 12.68 -10.38
CA GLY A 102 -1.10 12.05 -10.11
C GLY A 102 -1.05 10.53 -10.27
N MET A 103 -0.42 10.02 -11.34
CA MET A 103 -0.21 8.58 -11.53
C MET A 103 0.64 7.99 -10.41
N PHE A 104 1.73 8.65 -10.03
CA PHE A 104 2.55 8.24 -8.89
C PHE A 104 1.73 8.16 -7.60
N ALA A 105 0.91 9.18 -7.32
CA ALA A 105 0.05 9.17 -6.14
C ALA A 105 -0.98 8.03 -6.15
N ILE A 106 -1.54 7.69 -7.31
CA ILE A 106 -2.44 6.53 -7.46
C ILE A 106 -1.70 5.23 -7.15
N VAL A 107 -0.50 5.03 -7.72
CA VAL A 107 0.32 3.83 -7.47
C VAL A 107 0.67 3.70 -5.98
N CYS A 108 1.09 4.79 -5.34
CA CYS A 108 1.34 4.81 -3.89
C CYS A 108 0.08 4.48 -3.09
N THR A 109 -1.09 4.98 -3.50
CA THR A 109 -2.36 4.69 -2.81
C THR A 109 -2.68 3.20 -2.90
N ILE A 110 -2.53 2.58 -4.07
CA ILE A 110 -2.74 1.14 -4.26
C ILE A 110 -1.77 0.33 -3.39
N ALA A 111 -0.48 0.71 -3.36
CA ALA A 111 0.52 0.04 -2.53
C ALA A 111 0.17 0.13 -1.04
N VAL A 112 -0.25 1.31 -0.57
CA VAL A 112 -0.70 1.51 0.82
C VAL A 112 -1.95 0.69 1.13
N CYS A 113 -2.91 0.58 0.21
CA CYS A 113 -4.08 -0.29 0.40
C CYS A 113 -3.69 -1.76 0.52
N PHE A 114 -2.72 -2.23 -0.27
CA PHE A 114 -2.23 -3.60 -0.20
C PHE A 114 -1.54 -3.88 1.13
N MET A 115 -0.61 -3.01 1.52
CA MET A 115 0.06 -3.04 2.81
C MET A 115 -0.96 -3.02 3.97
N GLY A 116 -1.98 -2.17 3.88
CA GLY A 116 -3.04 -2.04 4.88
C GLY A 116 -3.87 -3.31 5.05
N TRP A 117 -4.12 -4.02 3.95
CA TRP A 117 -4.84 -5.28 3.98
C TRP A 117 -4.04 -6.39 4.68
N ASP A 118 -2.74 -6.49 4.39
CA ASP A 118 -1.87 -7.46 5.04
C ASP A 118 -1.71 -7.17 6.54
N ALA A 119 -1.50 -5.90 6.90
CA ALA A 119 -1.49 -5.47 8.29
C ALA A 119 -2.82 -5.79 9.01
N TRP A 120 -3.96 -5.61 8.33
CA TRP A 120 -5.26 -5.92 8.91
C TRP A 120 -5.45 -7.42 9.16
N LYS A 121 -5.10 -8.28 8.19
CA LYS A 121 -5.13 -9.73 8.36
C LYS A 121 -4.24 -10.20 9.50
N GLU A 122 -3.01 -9.69 9.56
CA GLU A 122 -2.07 -10.04 10.63
C GLU A 122 -2.61 -9.58 11.99
N ASN A 123 -3.12 -8.35 12.08
CA ASN A 123 -3.73 -7.85 13.32
C ASN A 123 -4.94 -8.69 13.75
N GLN A 124 -5.76 -9.17 12.81
CA GLN A 124 -6.87 -10.08 13.14
C GLN A 124 -6.35 -11.42 13.65
N ALA A 125 -5.32 -11.99 13.04
CA ALA A 125 -4.70 -13.22 13.49
C ALA A 125 -4.10 -13.07 14.91
N LEU A 126 -3.37 -11.99 15.16
CA LEU A 126 -2.82 -11.69 16.50
C LEU A 126 -3.92 -11.47 17.54
N ASN A 127 -4.98 -10.72 17.21
CA ASN A 127 -6.11 -10.53 18.12
C ASN A 127 -6.85 -11.85 18.41
N HIS A 128 -6.92 -12.74 17.42
CA HIS A 128 -7.48 -14.07 17.61
C HIS A 128 -6.64 -14.88 18.61
N LEU A 129 -5.32 -14.89 18.44
CA LEU A 129 -4.39 -15.57 19.35
C LEU A 129 -4.37 -14.94 20.75
N ARG A 130 -4.43 -13.61 20.88
CA ARG A 130 -4.52 -12.93 22.18
C ARG A 130 -5.78 -13.30 22.96
N SER A 131 -6.91 -13.52 22.26
CA SER A 131 -8.20 -13.76 22.90
C SER A 131 -8.51 -15.24 23.12
N ARG A 132 -7.98 -16.14 22.29
CA ARG A 132 -8.31 -17.58 22.29
C ARG A 132 -7.10 -18.51 22.23
N GLY A 133 -5.91 -17.96 22.07
CA GLY A 133 -4.68 -18.75 21.99
C GLY A 133 -4.40 -19.45 23.31
N GLN A 134 -3.78 -20.62 23.21
CA GLN A 134 -3.28 -21.36 24.36
C GLN A 134 -1.76 -21.31 24.37
N GLU A 135 -1.20 -20.99 25.53
CA GLU A 135 0.24 -21.07 25.75
C GLU A 135 0.65 -22.52 26.02
N VAL A 136 1.70 -22.97 25.33
CA VAL A 136 2.27 -24.30 25.49
C VAL A 136 3.78 -24.24 25.36
N THR A 137 4.46 -25.12 26.08
CA THR A 137 5.90 -25.32 25.89
C THR A 137 6.13 -26.25 24.70
N ALA A 138 6.67 -25.70 23.62
CA ALA A 138 7.12 -26.45 22.46
C ALA A 138 8.60 -26.83 22.60
N THR A 139 8.99 -27.92 21.94
CA THR A 139 10.38 -28.36 21.81
C THR A 139 10.86 -28.08 20.41
N VAL A 140 12.00 -27.42 20.27
CA VAL A 140 12.63 -27.18 18.97
C VAL A 140 13.15 -28.50 18.40
N VAL A 141 12.71 -28.85 17.21
CA VAL A 141 13.14 -30.07 16.50
C VAL A 141 14.30 -29.75 15.57
N ALA A 142 14.22 -28.64 14.85
CA ALA A 142 15.23 -28.25 13.88
C ALA A 142 15.24 -26.73 13.66
N VAL A 143 16.38 -26.20 13.25
CA VAL A 143 16.48 -24.83 12.72
C VAL A 143 16.26 -24.91 11.21
N THR A 144 15.26 -24.19 10.70
CA THR A 144 14.88 -24.20 9.29
C THR A 144 15.38 -22.98 8.53
N GLY A 145 15.84 -21.92 9.22
CA GLY A 145 16.39 -20.73 8.60
C GLY A 145 17.40 -20.02 9.50
N TRP A 146 18.41 -19.43 8.87
CA TRP A 146 19.49 -18.70 9.51
C TRP A 146 19.66 -17.32 8.87
N SER A 147 20.06 -16.33 9.67
CA SER A 147 20.46 -15.00 9.20
C SER A 147 21.92 -15.00 8.74
N ASP A 148 22.32 -13.94 8.03
CA ASP A 148 23.72 -13.72 7.62
C ASP A 148 24.66 -13.58 8.82
N ALA A 149 24.13 -13.19 9.99
CA ALA A 149 24.85 -13.13 11.26
C ALA A 149 24.91 -14.49 11.99
N ASN A 150 24.48 -15.57 11.32
CA ASN A 150 24.41 -16.92 11.87
C ASN A 150 23.48 -17.05 13.09
N GLU A 151 22.38 -16.30 13.09
CA GLU A 151 21.31 -16.39 14.09
C GLU A 151 20.13 -17.16 13.51
N ALA A 152 19.48 -18.01 14.30
CA ALA A 152 18.28 -18.72 13.83
C ALA A 152 17.14 -17.73 13.58
N LEU A 153 16.52 -17.81 12.40
CA LEU A 153 15.34 -17.02 12.03
C LEU A 153 14.06 -17.85 12.11
N HIS A 154 14.17 -19.13 11.78
CA HIS A 154 13.02 -20.02 11.71
C HIS A 154 13.35 -21.35 12.36
N VAL A 155 12.45 -21.87 13.17
CA VAL A 155 12.60 -23.14 13.89
C VAL A 155 11.36 -24.00 13.71
N ASP A 156 11.55 -25.28 13.40
CA ASP A 156 10.48 -26.26 13.45
C ASP A 156 10.31 -26.73 14.90
N VAL A 157 9.11 -26.62 15.43
CA VAL A 157 8.79 -26.94 16.82
C VAL A 157 7.72 -28.01 16.89
N ARG A 158 7.83 -28.87 17.91
CA ARG A 158 6.85 -29.87 18.28
C ARG A 158 6.21 -29.54 19.61
N PHE A 159 4.90 -29.65 19.72
CA PHE A 159 4.17 -29.44 20.96
C PHE A 159 2.93 -30.35 21.04
N GLU A 160 2.44 -30.58 22.25
CA GLU A 160 1.24 -31.38 22.48
C GLU A 160 -0.01 -30.49 22.45
N THR A 161 -1.05 -30.92 21.74
CA THR A 161 -2.37 -30.26 21.72
C THR A 161 -3.43 -31.19 22.28
N GLN A 162 -4.64 -30.67 22.52
CA GLN A 162 -5.77 -31.50 22.93
C GLN A 162 -6.15 -32.57 21.89
N SER A 163 -5.79 -32.36 20.62
CA SER A 163 -6.05 -33.31 19.52
C SER A 163 -4.86 -34.25 19.24
N GLY A 164 -3.75 -34.10 19.98
CA GLY A 164 -2.51 -34.86 19.79
C GLY A 164 -1.29 -33.98 19.47
N PRO A 165 -0.13 -34.58 19.18
CA PRO A 165 1.09 -33.84 18.88
C PRO A 165 0.96 -33.06 17.56
N ALA A 166 1.39 -31.81 17.58
CA ALA A 166 1.45 -30.92 16.44
C ALA A 166 2.89 -30.47 16.16
N HIS A 167 3.14 -30.13 14.90
CA HIS A 167 4.42 -29.65 14.40
C HIS A 167 4.18 -28.42 13.54
N THR A 168 5.03 -27.40 13.68
CA THR A 168 4.96 -26.22 12.83
C THR A 168 6.27 -25.43 12.84
N ASN A 169 6.47 -24.67 11.77
CA ASN A 169 7.54 -23.69 11.72
C ASN A 169 7.14 -22.40 12.45
N VAL A 170 8.04 -21.87 13.25
CA VAL A 170 7.88 -20.62 14.01
C VAL A 170 8.98 -19.66 13.58
N ASP A 171 8.57 -18.43 13.27
CA ASP A 171 9.48 -17.31 13.05
C ASP A 171 9.93 -16.75 14.41
N LEU A 172 11.23 -16.51 14.58
CA LEU A 172 11.80 -15.98 15.80
C LEU A 172 11.82 -14.45 15.85
N GLU A 173 11.64 -13.73 14.73
CA GLU A 173 11.67 -12.25 14.64
C GLU A 173 12.81 -11.58 15.46
N GLY A 174 13.99 -12.20 15.51
CA GLY A 174 15.16 -11.69 16.24
C GLY A 174 15.24 -12.13 17.71
N ASP A 175 14.30 -12.91 18.21
CA ASP A 175 14.37 -13.58 19.51
C ASP A 175 15.10 -14.93 19.37
N SER A 176 16.43 -14.89 19.45
CA SER A 176 17.29 -16.07 19.27
C SER A 176 17.36 -16.98 20.49
N VAL A 177 16.64 -16.65 21.58
CA VAL A 177 16.63 -17.44 22.81
C VAL A 177 15.92 -18.77 22.58
N GLY A 178 16.59 -19.87 22.90
CA GLY A 178 16.01 -21.21 22.78
C GLY A 178 15.91 -21.72 21.34
N SER A 179 16.85 -21.34 20.47
CA SER A 179 16.84 -21.67 19.04
C SER A 179 17.50 -23.00 18.67
N LYS A 180 18.10 -23.74 19.61
CA LYS A 180 18.80 -24.99 19.29
C LYS A 180 17.84 -26.18 19.32
N PRO A 181 18.08 -27.22 18.51
CA PRO A 181 17.35 -28.48 18.64
C PRO A 181 17.40 -29.02 20.08
N GLY A 182 16.24 -29.36 20.62
CA GLY A 182 16.04 -29.79 22.00
C GLY A 182 15.70 -28.67 23.00
N ASP A 183 15.87 -27.40 22.61
CA ASP A 183 15.48 -26.28 23.46
C ASP A 183 13.96 -26.21 23.62
N ARG A 184 13.53 -25.61 24.73
CA ARG A 184 12.12 -25.40 25.04
C ARG A 184 11.75 -23.94 24.80
N LEU A 185 10.67 -23.73 24.06
CA LEU A 185 10.17 -22.43 23.67
C LEU A 185 8.71 -22.31 24.08
N THR A 186 8.32 -21.22 24.72
CA THR A 186 6.90 -20.94 24.98
C THR A 186 6.29 -20.38 23.72
N VAL A 187 5.24 -21.03 23.22
CA VAL A 187 4.52 -20.60 22.02
C VAL A 187 3.03 -20.50 22.31
N VAL A 188 2.34 -19.64 21.55
CA VAL A 188 0.89 -19.48 21.60
C VAL A 188 0.30 -20.04 20.32
N TYR A 189 -0.62 -21.00 20.44
CA TYR A 189 -1.27 -21.63 19.30
C TYR A 189 -2.79 -21.44 19.32
N ASP A 190 -3.42 -21.44 18.14
CA ASP A 190 -4.87 -21.50 17.99
C ASP A 190 -5.35 -22.96 18.15
N PRO A 191 -6.16 -23.31 19.16
CA PRO A 191 -6.64 -24.69 19.34
C PRO A 191 -7.53 -25.19 18.20
N VAL A 192 -8.17 -24.29 17.43
CA VAL A 192 -8.96 -24.64 16.25
C VAL A 192 -8.07 -24.85 15.02
N ARG A 193 -6.91 -24.17 14.96
CA ARG A 193 -5.94 -24.25 13.86
C ARG A 193 -4.52 -24.37 14.41
N PRO A 194 -4.08 -25.56 14.83
CA PRO A 194 -2.80 -25.75 15.51
C PRO A 194 -1.57 -25.34 14.69
N ALA A 195 -1.68 -25.24 13.36
CA ALA A 195 -0.60 -24.75 12.51
C ALA A 195 -0.33 -23.23 12.65
N THR A 196 -1.25 -22.48 13.28
CA THR A 196 -1.07 -21.04 13.52
C THR A 196 -0.45 -20.86 14.89
N VAL A 197 0.88 -20.70 14.91
CA VAL A 197 1.68 -20.55 16.13
C VAL A 197 2.50 -19.26 16.06
N ARG A 198 2.52 -18.53 17.16
CA ARG A 198 3.31 -17.30 17.33
C ARG A 198 4.03 -17.31 18.68
N LEU A 199 5.12 -16.58 18.76
CA LEU A 199 5.77 -16.29 20.03
C LEU A 199 4.93 -15.30 20.85
N PRO A 200 4.93 -15.39 22.19
CA PRO A 200 4.28 -14.39 23.04
C PRO A 200 4.76 -12.96 22.76
N SER A 201 6.05 -12.78 22.46
CA SER A 201 6.64 -11.48 22.09
C SER A 201 6.09 -10.91 20.78
N GLN A 202 5.68 -11.75 19.84
CA GLN A 202 5.06 -11.34 18.57
C GLN A 202 3.60 -10.90 18.74
N LEU A 203 2.94 -11.38 19.82
CA LEU A 203 1.59 -10.96 20.14
C LEU A 203 1.53 -9.50 20.55
N ASP A 204 2.62 -8.75 20.73
CA ASP A 204 2.55 -7.30 20.98
C ASP A 204 2.21 -6.49 19.72
N GLY A 205 2.34 -7.09 18.53
CA GLY A 205 2.02 -6.41 17.26
C GLY A 205 3.10 -5.44 16.78
N ARG A 206 4.30 -5.48 17.37
CA ARG A 206 5.44 -4.61 16.98
C ARG A 206 5.80 -4.74 15.49
N GLY A 207 5.64 -5.92 14.90
CA GLY A 207 5.83 -6.13 13.46
C GLY A 207 4.86 -5.30 12.59
N ILE A 208 3.64 -5.05 13.08
CA ILE A 208 2.63 -4.25 12.36
C ILE A 208 2.98 -2.76 12.40
N ASP A 209 3.61 -2.27 13.47
CA ASP A 209 3.98 -0.86 13.62
C ASP A 209 4.93 -0.39 12.51
N GLY A 210 5.87 -1.24 12.09
CA GLY A 210 6.76 -0.97 10.96
C GLY A 210 6.00 -0.80 9.65
N LEU A 211 5.00 -1.64 9.43
CA LEU A 211 4.17 -1.64 8.22
C LEU A 211 3.27 -0.39 8.17
N VAL A 212 2.67 -0.02 9.30
CA VAL A 212 1.88 1.23 9.45
C VAL A 212 2.76 2.45 9.22
N THR A 213 3.96 2.48 9.80
CA THR A 213 4.92 3.58 9.60
C THR A 213 5.30 3.73 8.13
N GLY A 214 5.59 2.61 7.45
CA GLY A 214 5.85 2.58 6.02
C GLY A 214 4.70 3.16 5.20
N MET A 215 3.46 2.76 5.48
CA MET A 215 2.27 3.29 4.82
C MET A 215 2.13 4.82 4.97
N VAL A 216 2.36 5.34 6.18
CA VAL A 216 2.30 6.79 6.45
C VAL A 216 3.36 7.53 5.62
N VAL A 217 4.59 7.03 5.59
CA VAL A 217 5.69 7.63 4.81
C VAL A 217 5.35 7.65 3.32
N PHE A 218 4.84 6.54 2.76
CA PHE A 218 4.45 6.47 1.35
C PHE A 218 3.31 7.44 1.01
N MET A 219 2.29 7.56 1.85
CA MET A 219 1.21 8.53 1.64
C MET A 219 1.71 9.98 1.69
N LEU A 220 2.56 10.31 2.65
CA LEU A 220 3.14 11.67 2.74
C LEU A 220 3.99 12.00 1.51
N LEU A 221 4.80 11.05 1.03
CA LEU A 221 5.61 11.22 -0.17
C LEU A 221 4.73 11.46 -1.40
N ALA A 222 3.67 10.66 -1.58
CA ALA A 222 2.72 10.82 -2.67
C ALA A 222 2.05 12.21 -2.67
N LEU A 223 1.58 12.65 -1.50
CA LEU A 223 0.96 13.96 -1.33
C LEU A 223 1.96 15.10 -1.60
N PHE A 224 3.19 14.97 -1.14
CA PHE A 224 4.25 15.96 -1.34
C PHE A 224 4.58 16.14 -2.83
N VAL A 225 4.80 15.03 -3.55
CA VAL A 225 5.09 15.05 -5.00
C VAL A 225 3.93 15.67 -5.79
N LEU A 226 2.70 15.32 -5.45
CA LEU A 226 1.51 15.88 -6.09
C LEU A 226 1.37 17.38 -5.83
N ALA A 227 1.54 17.82 -4.58
CA ALA A 227 1.48 19.23 -4.22
C ALA A 227 2.56 20.05 -4.92
N LEU A 228 3.78 19.53 -5.04
CA LEU A 228 4.89 20.19 -5.74
C LEU A 228 4.58 20.34 -7.24
N ALA A 229 4.04 19.30 -7.88
CA ALA A 229 3.66 19.34 -9.28
C ALA A 229 2.57 20.39 -9.56
N ILE A 230 1.53 20.44 -8.71
CA ILE A 230 0.47 21.44 -8.81
C ILE A 230 1.04 22.86 -8.60
N ARG A 231 1.88 23.06 -7.58
CA ARG A 231 2.51 24.36 -7.29
C ARG A 231 3.35 24.85 -8.47
N ASN A 232 4.13 23.97 -9.08
CA ASN A 232 4.97 24.31 -10.25
C ASN A 232 4.10 24.68 -11.45
N GLN A 233 3.01 23.95 -11.68
CA GLN A 233 2.07 24.26 -12.75
C GLN A 233 1.39 25.63 -12.57
N LEU A 234 0.96 25.94 -11.35
CA LEU A 234 0.35 27.24 -11.04
C LEU A 234 1.33 28.41 -11.17
N ARG A 235 2.62 28.18 -10.93
CA ARG A 235 3.67 29.20 -11.13
C ARG A 235 3.96 29.42 -12.62
N ALA A 236 3.96 28.36 -13.42
CA ALA A 236 4.18 28.46 -14.85
C ALA A 236 3.09 29.28 -15.56
N GLY A 237 1.82 29.13 -15.15
CA GLY A 237 0.71 29.90 -15.74
C GLY A 237 0.59 31.36 -15.29
N ARG A 238 1.48 31.86 -14.41
CA ARG A 238 1.52 33.28 -13.99
C ARG A 238 2.61 34.09 -14.69
N ARG A 239 3.48 33.42 -15.45
CA ARG A 239 4.52 34.05 -16.28
C ARG A 239 3.99 34.15 -17.70
#